data_AF-A0A1I5H6A7-F1
#
_entry.id   AF-A0A1I5H6A7-F1
#
_cell.length_a   1.000
_cell.length_b   1.000
_cell.length_c   1.000
_cell.angle_alpha   90.00
_cell.angle_beta   90.00
_cell.angle_gamma   90.00
#
_symmetry.space_group_name_H-M   'P 1'
#
loop_
_entity.id
_entity.type
_entity.pdbx_description
1 polymer ?
#
loop_
_entity_poly.entity_id
_entity_poly.type
_entity_poly.pdbx_seq_one_letter_code
_entity_poly.pdbx_strand_id
1 'polypeptide(L)'
;METELVQVGWIWADFLSPIAILISALGAWWFAAAAIKNARDIANKKSTFDYLSKLSWDRDYIKAKNKFLEIRLGTKKLRAVSEEYHRLKSQGQIPNGNQGDRDEATHDLIEEYSAIKNILNEYEALAIAVRSGALDEGMVKSNIRQQFIDHIESCKEFITHTRRNSGVPEPNKIWCEIQDLVDK
;
A
#
# COMPACT_ATOMS: atom_id res chain seq x y z
N MET A 1 -68.55 -32.89 12.83
CA MET A 1 -67.16 -33.20 13.23
C MET A 1 -66.19 -33.01 12.05
N GLU A 2 -66.50 -33.49 10.84
CA GLU A 2 -65.63 -33.26 9.66
C GLU A 2 -65.50 -31.79 9.22
N THR A 3 -66.55 -30.98 9.41
CA THR A 3 -66.54 -29.55 9.05
C THR A 3 -65.65 -28.69 9.95
N GLU A 4 -65.45 -29.09 11.21
CA GLU A 4 -64.57 -28.36 12.15
C GLU A 4 -63.09 -28.64 11.86
N LEU A 5 -62.75 -29.85 11.40
CA LEU A 5 -61.38 -30.19 10.99
C LEU A 5 -60.94 -29.39 9.76
N VAL A 6 -61.85 -29.12 8.82
CA VAL A 6 -61.56 -28.29 7.64
C VAL A 6 -61.29 -26.84 8.06
N GLN A 7 -62.07 -26.27 8.98
CA GLN A 7 -61.88 -24.88 9.43
C GLN A 7 -60.55 -24.64 10.14
N VAL A 8 -60.07 -25.59 10.94
CA VAL A 8 -58.76 -25.47 11.61
C VAL A 8 -57.62 -25.43 10.59
N GLY A 9 -57.73 -26.16 9.48
CA GLY A 9 -56.71 -26.17 8.42
C GLY A 9 -56.49 -24.82 7.75
N TRP A 10 -57.55 -24.05 7.51
CA TRP A 10 -57.46 -22.71 6.88
C TRP A 10 -56.75 -21.69 7.77
N ILE A 11 -56.96 -21.75 9.09
CA ILE A 11 -56.30 -20.85 10.05
C ILE A 11 -54.77 -21.08 10.05
N TRP A 12 -54.32 -22.34 10.01
CA TRP A 12 -52.88 -22.64 9.93
C TRP A 12 -52.26 -22.20 8.60
N ALA A 13 -52.99 -22.33 7.48
CA ALA A 13 -52.51 -21.89 6.17
C ALA A 13 -52.25 -20.38 6.11
N ASP A 14 -53.14 -19.58 6.70
CA ASP A 14 -53.03 -18.11 6.70
C ASP A 14 -51.85 -17.61 7.56
N PHE A 15 -51.51 -18.32 8.64
CA PHE A 15 -50.34 -17.98 9.47
C PHE A 15 -49.00 -18.45 8.89
N LEU A 16 -48.98 -19.57 8.15
CA LEU A 16 -47.75 -20.11 7.57
C LEU A 16 -47.21 -19.25 6.43
N SER A 17 -48.09 -18.62 5.64
CA SER A 17 -47.69 -17.84 4.46
C SER A 17 -46.79 -16.63 4.82
N PRO A 18 -47.14 -15.73 5.77
CA PRO A 18 -46.27 -14.63 6.17
C PRO A 18 -44.92 -15.09 6.74
N ILE A 19 -44.90 -16.19 7.49
CA ILE A 19 -43.67 -16.75 8.07
C ILE A 19 -42.74 -17.23 6.95
N ALA A 20 -43.28 -17.92 5.94
CA ALA A 20 -42.50 -18.35 4.78
C ALA A 20 -41.88 -17.16 4.02
N ILE A 21 -42.63 -16.06 3.87
CA ILE A 21 -42.13 -14.82 3.25
C ILE A 21 -40.99 -14.22 4.07
N LEU A 22 -41.12 -14.14 5.40
CA LEU A 22 -40.08 -13.60 6.27
C LEU A 22 -38.80 -14.44 6.24
N ILE A 23 -38.92 -15.77 6.30
CA ILE A 23 -37.77 -16.68 6.20
C ILE A 23 -37.08 -16.52 4.84
N SER A 24 -37.86 -16.41 3.76
CA SER A 24 -37.31 -16.20 2.41
C SER A 24 -36.59 -14.86 2.30
N ALA A 25 -37.15 -13.80 2.87
CA ALA A 25 -36.54 -12.47 2.88
C ALA A 25 -35.23 -12.45 3.70
N LEU A 26 -35.21 -13.09 4.86
CA LEU A 26 -34.00 -13.24 5.69
C LEU A 26 -32.92 -14.05 4.98
N GLY A 27 -33.31 -15.15 4.32
CA GLY A 27 -32.41 -15.94 3.49
C GLY A 27 -31.80 -15.11 2.36
N ALA A 28 -32.63 -14.40 1.60
CA ALA A 28 -32.18 -13.51 0.52
C ALA A 28 -31.24 -12.41 1.02
N TRP A 29 -31.55 -11.79 2.16
CA TRP A 29 -30.68 -10.78 2.79
C TRP A 29 -29.31 -11.35 3.17
N TRP A 30 -29.28 -12.53 3.78
CA TRP A 30 -28.02 -13.18 4.17
C TRP A 30 -27.17 -13.54 2.95
N PHE A 31 -27.77 -14.13 1.90
CA PHE A 31 -27.07 -14.43 0.64
C PHE A 31 -26.54 -13.16 -0.04
N ALA A 32 -27.33 -12.08 -0.08
CA ALA A 32 -26.90 -10.81 -0.65
C ALA A 32 -25.73 -10.21 0.14
N ALA A 33 -25.78 -10.24 1.47
CA ALA A 33 -24.69 -9.75 2.32
C ALA A 33 -23.39 -10.55 2.11
N ALA A 34 -23.48 -11.88 2.00
CA ALA A 34 -22.34 -12.74 1.70
C ALA A 34 -21.77 -12.47 0.29
N ALA A 35 -22.65 -12.31 -0.71
CA ALA A 35 -22.26 -12.00 -2.08
C ALA A 35 -21.54 -10.64 -2.19
N ILE A 36 -22.02 -9.61 -1.49
CA ILE A 36 -21.38 -8.29 -1.46
C ILE A 36 -19.98 -8.36 -0.84
N LYS A 37 -19.81 -9.12 0.25
CA LYS A 37 -18.49 -9.31 0.87
C LYS A 37 -17.51 -9.99 -0.09
N ASN A 38 -17.91 -11.10 -0.69
CA ASN A 38 -17.07 -11.82 -1.66
C ASN A 38 -16.73 -10.95 -2.88
N ALA A 39 -17.70 -10.18 -3.39
CA ALA A 39 -17.47 -9.27 -4.51
C ALA A 39 -16.47 -8.16 -4.17
N ARG A 40 -16.53 -7.60 -2.95
CA ARG A 40 -15.56 -6.63 -2.46
C ARG A 40 -14.16 -7.23 -2.34
N ASP A 41 -14.04 -8.44 -1.79
CA ASP A 41 -12.75 -9.12 -1.66
C ASP A 41 -12.11 -9.40 -3.02
N ILE A 42 -12.91 -9.85 -4.01
CA ILE A 42 -12.45 -10.06 -5.39
C ILE A 42 -12.02 -8.73 -6.02
N ALA A 43 -12.81 -7.67 -5.82
CA ALA A 43 -12.49 -6.34 -6.35
C ALA A 43 -11.18 -5.79 -5.76
N ASN A 44 -10.95 -5.97 -4.45
CA ASN A 44 -9.74 -5.53 -3.78
C ASN A 44 -8.51 -6.32 -4.26
N LYS A 45 -8.63 -7.65 -4.38
CA LYS A 45 -7.56 -8.50 -4.94
C LYS A 45 -7.23 -8.11 -6.37
N LYS A 46 -8.24 -7.88 -7.21
CA LYS A 46 -8.06 -7.42 -8.58
C LYS A 46 -7.37 -6.05 -8.62
N SER A 47 -7.86 -5.08 -7.85
CA SER A 47 -7.26 -3.74 -7.73
C SER A 47 -5.78 -3.83 -7.33
N THR A 48 -5.46 -4.73 -6.39
CA THR A 48 -4.08 -4.97 -5.94
C THR A 48 -3.23 -5.60 -7.02
N PHE A 49 -3.74 -6.60 -7.72
CA PHE A 49 -3.05 -7.19 -8.86
C PHE A 49 -2.77 -6.16 -9.94
N ASP A 50 -3.78 -5.38 -10.34
CA ASP A 50 -3.68 -4.38 -11.38
C ASP A 50 -2.68 -3.28 -10.98
N TYR A 51 -2.70 -2.85 -9.72
CA TYR A 51 -1.73 -1.89 -9.16
C TYR A 51 -0.29 -2.42 -9.24
N LEU A 52 -0.04 -3.62 -8.69
CA LEU A 52 1.29 -4.22 -8.67
C LEU A 52 1.80 -4.52 -10.09
N SER A 53 0.90 -4.96 -10.97
CA SER A 53 1.21 -5.17 -12.38
C SER A 53 1.63 -3.85 -13.02
N LYS A 54 0.82 -2.79 -12.89
CA LYS A 54 1.15 -1.47 -13.43
C LYS A 54 2.49 -0.95 -12.90
N LEU A 55 2.73 -1.09 -11.60
CA LEU A 55 3.99 -0.68 -10.98
C LEU A 55 5.19 -1.45 -11.57
N SER A 56 5.03 -2.75 -11.85
CA SER A 56 6.09 -3.56 -12.46
C SER A 56 6.42 -3.19 -13.91
N TRP A 57 5.50 -2.52 -14.61
CA TRP A 57 5.68 -2.04 -15.99
C TRP A 57 6.00 -0.55 -16.07
N ASP A 58 5.95 0.17 -14.96
CA ASP A 58 6.23 1.61 -14.93
C ASP A 58 7.73 1.86 -15.12
N ARG A 59 8.07 2.53 -16.22
CA ARG A 59 9.45 2.82 -16.61
C ARG A 59 10.19 3.63 -15.54
N ASP A 60 9.51 4.57 -14.90
CA ASP A 60 10.13 5.46 -13.91
C ASP A 60 10.41 4.71 -12.62
N TYR A 61 9.49 3.83 -12.21
CA TYR A 61 9.69 2.93 -11.08
C TYR A 61 10.83 1.94 -11.35
N ILE A 62 10.87 1.32 -12.53
CA ILE A 62 11.96 0.41 -12.92
C ILE A 62 13.30 1.16 -12.90
N LYS A 63 13.36 2.37 -13.45
CA LYS A 63 14.58 3.19 -13.47
C LYS A 63 15.03 3.53 -12.05
N ALA A 64 14.13 4.00 -11.20
CA ALA A 64 14.42 4.31 -9.80
C ALA A 64 14.87 3.06 -9.03
N LYS A 65 14.22 1.91 -9.25
CA LYS A 65 14.56 0.63 -8.61
C LYS A 65 15.94 0.15 -9.04
N ASN A 66 16.27 0.22 -10.32
CA ASN A 66 17.58 -0.18 -10.82
C ASN A 66 18.69 0.73 -10.26
N LYS A 67 18.48 2.05 -10.23
CA LYS A 67 19.43 2.99 -9.63
C LYS A 67 19.59 2.75 -8.13
N PHE A 68 18.50 2.49 -7.42
CA PHE A 68 18.54 2.11 -6.01
C PHE A 68 19.36 0.83 -5.78
N LEU A 69 19.16 -0.21 -6.60
CA LEU A 69 19.91 -1.45 -6.50
C LEU A 69 21.40 -1.26 -6.82
N GLU A 70 21.73 -0.40 -7.80
CA GLU A 70 23.10 -0.02 -8.12
C GLU A 70 23.79 0.62 -6.91
N ILE A 71 23.14 1.59 -6.26
CA ILE A 71 23.67 2.24 -5.05
C ILE A 71 23.79 1.23 -3.90
N ARG A 72 22.79 0.36 -3.72
CA ARG A 72 22.76 -0.64 -2.65
C ARG A 72 23.89 -1.68 -2.80
N LEU A 73 24.16 -2.13 -4.01
CA LEU A 73 25.19 -3.13 -4.32
C LEU A 73 26.59 -2.52 -4.49
N GLY A 74 26.66 -1.21 -4.77
CA GLY A 74 27.90 -0.48 -4.97
C GLY A 74 28.70 -0.25 -3.69
N THR A 75 29.88 0.35 -3.86
CA THR A 75 30.76 0.77 -2.75
C THR A 75 30.21 1.99 -2.00
N LYS A 76 29.38 2.80 -2.66
CA LYS A 76 28.79 4.01 -2.11
C LYS A 76 27.64 3.63 -1.17
N LYS A 77 27.81 3.88 0.13
CA LYS A 77 26.74 3.67 1.11
C LYS A 77 25.57 4.61 0.84
N LEU A 78 24.34 4.13 0.96
CA LEU A 78 23.11 4.93 0.84
C LEU A 78 23.15 6.20 1.71
N ARG A 79 23.72 6.11 2.91
CA ARG A 79 23.92 7.26 3.81
C ARG A 79 24.79 8.36 3.19
N ALA A 80 25.87 8.01 2.49
CA ALA A 80 26.78 8.96 1.89
C ALA A 80 26.08 9.80 0.81
N VAL A 81 25.15 9.20 0.05
CA VAL A 81 24.30 9.90 -0.93
C VAL A 81 23.48 11.01 -0.23
N SER A 82 22.87 10.71 0.92
CA SER A 82 22.09 11.72 1.68
C SER A 82 22.98 12.82 2.25
N GLU A 83 24.14 12.47 2.83
CA GLU A 83 25.11 13.44 3.37
C GLU A 83 25.60 14.41 2.30
N GLU A 84 26.00 13.89 1.14
CA GLU A 84 26.49 14.69 0.04
C GLU A 84 25.38 15.59 -0.54
N TYR A 85 24.17 15.04 -0.71
CA TYR A 85 23.02 15.81 -1.20
C TYR A 85 22.70 16.99 -0.28
N HIS A 86 22.63 16.75 1.03
CA HIS A 86 22.36 17.81 2.00
C HIS A 86 23.50 18.84 2.10
N ARG A 87 24.75 18.42 1.89
CA ARG A 87 25.92 19.31 1.80
C ARG A 87 25.83 20.24 0.59
N LEU A 88 25.53 19.72 -0.60
CA LEU A 88 25.34 20.58 -1.79
C LEU A 88 24.13 21.50 -1.62
N LYS A 89 23.05 20.99 -1.01
CA LYS A 89 21.86 21.78 -0.72
C LYS A 89 22.14 22.95 0.21
N SER A 90 22.90 22.75 1.29
CA SER A 90 23.25 23.82 2.23
C SER A 90 24.21 24.85 1.63
N GLN A 91 25.01 24.45 0.65
CA GLN A 91 25.86 25.35 -0.14
C GLN A 91 25.10 26.14 -1.22
N GLY A 92 23.79 25.90 -1.39
CA GLY A 92 22.99 26.53 -2.45
C GLY A 92 23.28 26.02 -3.86
N GLN A 93 24.00 24.90 -3.99
CA GLN A 93 24.40 24.33 -5.29
C GLN A 93 23.32 23.45 -5.93
N ILE A 94 22.22 23.17 -5.22
CA ILE A 94 21.05 22.49 -5.78
C ILE A 94 19.99 23.53 -6.13
N PRO A 95 19.92 23.99 -7.39
CA PRO A 95 18.91 24.95 -7.82
C PRO A 95 17.52 24.32 -7.86
N ASN A 96 16.50 25.07 -7.44
CA ASN A 96 15.09 24.67 -7.43
C ASN A 96 14.44 24.60 -8.84
N GLY A 97 15.20 24.42 -9.93
CA GLY A 97 14.65 24.43 -11.29
C GLY A 97 15.56 23.91 -12.42
N ASN A 98 15.01 23.87 -13.63
CA ASN A 98 15.65 23.43 -14.90
C ASN A 98 16.77 24.40 -15.34
N GLN A 99 17.90 24.40 -14.65
CA GLN A 99 19.07 25.21 -15.02
C GLN A 99 20.10 24.33 -15.73
N GLY A 100 20.43 24.71 -16.97
CA GLY A 100 21.06 23.87 -18.00
C GLY A 100 22.57 23.66 -17.93
N ASP A 101 23.28 24.22 -16.95
CA ASP A 101 24.73 24.05 -16.81
C ASP A 101 25.07 23.45 -15.43
N ARG A 102 24.66 22.21 -15.18
CA ARG A 102 25.05 21.47 -13.97
C ARG A 102 26.25 20.60 -14.25
N ASP A 103 27.17 20.57 -13.29
CA ASP A 103 28.22 19.56 -13.23
C ASP A 103 27.60 18.15 -13.23
N GLU A 104 28.15 17.25 -14.04
CA GLU A 104 27.65 15.88 -14.26
C GLU A 104 27.53 15.13 -12.94
N ALA A 105 28.53 15.28 -12.05
CA ALA A 105 28.52 14.65 -10.73
C ALA A 105 27.38 15.14 -9.83
N THR A 106 26.99 16.42 -9.93
CA THR A 106 25.86 16.97 -9.17
C THR A 106 24.53 16.44 -9.72
N HIS A 107 24.42 16.31 -11.05
CA HIS A 107 23.24 15.73 -11.68
C HIS A 107 23.03 14.28 -11.22
N ASP A 108 24.09 13.47 -11.26
CA ASP A 108 24.05 12.06 -10.87
C ASP A 108 23.66 11.89 -9.39
N LEU A 109 24.22 12.70 -8.49
CA LEU A 109 23.86 12.66 -7.07
C LEU A 109 22.38 13.00 -6.84
N ILE A 110 21.85 13.98 -7.56
CA ILE A 110 20.43 14.34 -7.48
C ILE A 110 19.55 13.19 -7.98
N GLU A 111 19.96 12.53 -9.07
CA GLU A 111 19.26 11.37 -9.60
C GLU A 111 19.29 10.18 -8.62
N GLU A 112 20.45 9.87 -8.02
CA GLU A 112 20.59 8.84 -6.99
C GLU A 112 19.69 9.12 -5.77
N TYR A 113 19.73 10.34 -5.25
CA TYR A 113 18.91 10.75 -4.12
C TYR A 113 17.42 10.67 -4.45
N SER A 114 17.03 11.12 -5.65
CA SER A 114 15.65 11.06 -6.15
C SER A 114 15.16 9.62 -6.29
N ALA A 115 15.99 8.72 -6.81
CA ALA A 115 15.67 7.30 -6.96
C ALA A 115 15.36 6.64 -5.61
N ILE A 116 16.21 6.86 -4.59
CA ILE A 116 15.98 6.34 -3.23
C ILE A 116 14.66 6.88 -2.67
N LYS A 117 14.42 8.19 -2.82
CA LYS A 117 13.19 8.83 -2.32
C LYS A 117 11.95 8.29 -3.03
N ASN A 118 11.99 8.08 -4.33
CA ASN A 118 10.86 7.55 -5.10
C ASN A 118 10.49 6.13 -4.63
N ILE A 119 11.47 5.27 -4.38
CA ILE A 119 11.21 3.93 -3.83
C ILE A 119 10.58 4.00 -2.43
N LEU A 120 11.07 4.89 -1.55
CA LEU A 120 10.50 5.05 -0.22
C LEU A 120 9.07 5.63 -0.25
N ASN A 121 8.80 6.58 -1.14
CA ASN A 121 7.47 7.14 -1.35
C ASN A 121 6.50 6.08 -1.87
N GLU A 122 6.95 5.19 -2.75
CA GLU A 122 6.13 4.08 -3.26
C GLU A 122 5.73 3.12 -2.13
N TYR A 123 6.66 2.82 -1.22
CA TYR A 123 6.38 2.03 -0.03
C TYR A 123 5.42 2.70 0.95
N GLU A 124 5.52 4.03 1.10
CA GLU A 124 4.55 4.79 1.88
C GLU A 124 3.16 4.77 1.22
N ALA A 125 3.07 4.97 -0.09
CA ALA A 125 1.82 4.91 -0.83
C ALA A 125 1.14 3.53 -0.71
N LEU A 126 1.92 2.46 -0.85
CA LEU A 126 1.46 1.09 -0.65
C LEU A 126 0.94 0.87 0.77
N ALA A 127 1.66 1.32 1.79
CA ALA A 127 1.24 1.18 3.19
C ALA A 127 -0.08 1.93 3.46
N ILE A 128 -0.23 3.14 2.93
CA ILE A 128 -1.47 3.92 3.00
C ILE A 128 -2.62 3.18 2.31
N ALA A 129 -2.38 2.59 1.15
CA ALA A 129 -3.38 1.90 0.35
C ALA A 129 -3.83 0.57 0.98
N VAL A 130 -2.93 -0.14 1.65
CA VAL A 130 -3.28 -1.31 2.50
C VAL A 130 -4.11 -0.85 3.70
N ARG A 131 -3.68 0.19 4.40
CA ARG A 131 -4.39 0.70 5.59
C ARG A 131 -5.79 1.22 5.28
N SER A 132 -5.99 1.83 4.11
CA SER A 132 -7.30 2.30 3.67
C SER A 132 -8.24 1.18 3.19
N GLY A 133 -7.74 -0.05 3.07
CA GLY A 133 -8.48 -1.18 2.49
C GLY A 133 -8.66 -1.09 0.97
N ALA A 134 -7.94 -0.18 0.30
CA ALA A 134 -7.93 -0.09 -1.16
C ALA A 134 -7.15 -1.24 -1.80
N LEU A 135 -6.14 -1.76 -1.09
CA LEU A 135 -5.37 -2.94 -1.47
C LEU A 135 -5.60 -4.09 -0.46
N ASP A 136 -5.55 -5.31 -0.98
CA ASP A 136 -5.60 -6.55 -0.19
C ASP A 136 -4.24 -6.79 0.47
N GLU A 137 -4.22 -6.73 1.80
CA GLU A 137 -3.00 -6.88 2.61
C GLU A 137 -2.31 -8.22 2.38
N GLY A 138 -3.08 -9.31 2.27
CA GLY A 138 -2.53 -10.66 2.09
C GLY A 138 -1.81 -10.81 0.75
N MET A 139 -2.37 -10.21 -0.29
CA MET A 139 -1.77 -10.17 -1.62
C MET A 139 -0.51 -9.32 -1.64
N VAL A 140 -0.52 -8.14 -1.02
CA VAL A 140 0.68 -7.30 -0.89
C VAL A 140 1.79 -8.04 -0.13
N LYS A 141 1.47 -8.63 1.03
CA LYS A 141 2.43 -9.38 1.84
C LYS A 141 3.03 -10.57 1.08
N SER A 142 2.23 -11.34 0.36
CA SER A 142 2.73 -12.51 -0.37
C SER A 142 3.63 -12.15 -1.55
N ASN A 143 3.43 -11.00 -2.20
CA ASN A 143 4.17 -10.62 -3.40
C ASN A 143 5.44 -9.81 -3.12
N ILE A 144 5.43 -8.90 -2.13
CA ILE A 144 6.51 -7.92 -1.97
C ILE A 144 7.10 -7.82 -0.56
N ARG A 145 6.64 -8.60 0.42
CA ARG A 145 7.12 -8.52 1.82
C ARG A 145 8.64 -8.58 1.93
N GLN A 146 9.28 -9.58 1.32
CA GLN A 146 10.72 -9.76 1.45
C GLN A 146 11.50 -8.57 0.86
N GLN A 147 11.16 -8.17 -0.38
CA GLN A 147 11.80 -7.03 -1.04
C GLN A 147 11.61 -5.74 -0.24
N PHE A 148 10.40 -5.53 0.29
CA PHE A 148 10.07 -4.38 1.12
C PHE A 148 10.96 -4.34 2.37
N ILE A 149 11.01 -5.43 3.14
CA ILE A 149 11.82 -5.52 4.36
C ILE A 149 13.29 -5.25 4.06
N ASP A 150 13.85 -5.93 3.06
CA ASP A 150 15.26 -5.81 2.70
C ASP A 150 15.62 -4.38 2.28
N HIS A 151 14.75 -3.72 1.50
CA HIS A 151 14.97 -2.36 1.04
C HIS A 151 14.86 -1.34 2.17
N ILE A 152 13.89 -1.51 3.06
CA ILE A 152 13.72 -0.64 4.23
C ILE A 152 14.92 -0.74 5.17
N GLU A 153 15.37 -1.96 5.49
CA GLU A 153 16.53 -2.13 6.37
C GLU A 153 17.79 -1.53 5.73
N SER A 154 17.96 -1.70 4.41
CA SER A 154 19.05 -1.04 3.66
C SER A 154 18.99 0.49 3.72
N CYS A 155 17.78 1.06 3.72
CA CYS A 155 17.54 2.51 3.74
C CYS A 155 17.55 3.13 5.14
N LYS A 156 17.70 2.35 6.21
CA LYS A 156 17.54 2.81 7.60
C LYS A 156 18.44 3.99 7.97
N GLU A 157 19.72 3.92 7.60
CA GLU A 157 20.67 5.01 7.84
C GLU A 157 20.32 6.26 7.01
N PHE A 158 19.94 6.07 5.75
CA PHE A 158 19.50 7.15 4.85
C PHE A 158 18.28 7.87 5.42
N ILE A 159 17.25 7.12 5.84
CA ILE A 159 16.01 7.66 6.42
C ILE A 159 16.33 8.45 7.69
N THR A 160 17.14 7.87 8.58
CA THR A 160 17.52 8.50 9.86
C THR A 160 18.27 9.81 9.62
N HIS A 161 19.21 9.83 8.67
CA HIS A 161 19.97 11.02 8.33
C HIS A 161 19.08 12.11 7.70
N THR A 162 18.28 11.75 6.69
CA THR A 162 17.38 12.69 6.02
C THR A 162 16.35 13.30 6.99
N ARG A 163 15.86 12.53 7.97
CA ARG A 163 14.97 13.02 9.05
C ARG A 163 15.63 14.07 9.94
N ARG A 164 16.85 13.81 10.40
CA ARG A 164 17.57 14.75 11.27
C ARG A 164 17.77 16.10 10.58
N ASN A 165 18.03 16.09 9.28
CA ASN A 165 18.27 17.30 8.50
C ASN A 165 17.00 18.01 8.02
N SER A 166 15.84 17.34 8.01
CA SER A 166 14.57 17.97 7.62
C SER A 166 13.92 18.78 8.75
N GLY A 167 14.39 18.62 9.98
CA GLY A 167 13.79 19.27 11.16
C GLY A 167 12.39 18.76 11.50
N VAL A 168 11.93 17.68 10.85
CA VAL A 168 10.64 17.07 11.13
C VAL A 168 10.83 16.11 12.32
N PRO A 169 10.12 16.31 13.45
CA PRO A 169 10.18 15.40 14.59
C PRO A 169 9.76 13.99 14.17
N GLU A 170 10.23 12.97 14.89
CA GLU A 170 9.96 11.56 14.57
C GLU A 170 8.47 11.31 14.27
N PRO A 171 8.14 10.56 13.20
CA PRO A 171 6.75 10.40 12.78
C PRO A 171 5.95 9.65 13.84
N ASN A 172 4.85 10.26 14.29
CA ASN A 172 4.01 9.77 15.38
C ASN A 172 3.23 8.45 15.10
N LYS A 173 3.35 7.78 13.94
CA LYS A 173 2.63 6.50 13.71
C LYS A 173 2.98 5.66 12.49
N ILE A 174 3.11 6.27 11.29
CA ILE A 174 3.11 5.50 10.03
C ILE A 174 4.33 4.57 9.92
N TRP A 175 5.49 5.03 10.38
CA TRP A 175 6.69 4.17 10.40
C TRP A 175 6.62 3.08 11.45
N CYS A 176 6.08 3.37 12.63
CA CYS A 176 5.83 2.34 13.64
C CYS A 176 4.86 1.28 13.10
N GLU A 177 3.81 1.67 12.39
CA GLU A 177 2.86 0.73 11.75
C GLU A 177 3.55 -0.14 10.68
N ILE A 178 4.47 0.44 9.88
CA ILE A 178 5.27 -0.32 8.92
C ILE A 178 6.23 -1.29 9.64
N GLN A 179 6.92 -0.87 10.69
CA GLN A 179 7.76 -1.76 11.51
C GLN A 179 6.95 -2.86 12.18
N ASP A 180 5.79 -2.52 12.75
CA ASP A 180 4.86 -3.49 13.35
C ASP A 180 4.33 -4.51 12.33
N LEU A 181 4.21 -4.13 11.06
CA LEU A 181 3.86 -5.04 9.97
C LEU A 181 5.03 -5.93 9.52
N VAL A 182 6.27 -5.49 9.72
CA VAL A 182 7.48 -6.29 9.48
C VAL A 182 7.66 -7.34 10.58
N ASP A 183 7.43 -6.94 11.83
CA ASP A 183 7.67 -7.76 13.03
C ASP A 183 6.56 -8.80 13.30
N LYS A 184 5.39 -8.69 12.64
CA LYS A 184 4.28 -9.67 12.68
C LYS A 184 4.36 -10.73 11.58
#